data_AF-A0A1W9TY65-F1
#
_entry.id   AF-A0A1W9TY65-F1
#
_cell.length_a   1.000
_cell.length_b   1.000
_cell.length_c   1.000
_cell.angle_alpha   90.00
_cell.angle_beta   90.00
_cell.angle_gamma   90.00
#
_symmetry.space_group_name_H-M   'P 1'
#
loop_
_entity.id
_entity.type
_entity.pdbx_description
1 polymer ?
#
loop_
_entity_poly.entity_id
_entity_poly.type
_entity_poly.pdbx_seq_one_letter_code
_entity_poly.pdbx_strand_id
1 'polypeptide(L)'
;MGKAADQRRHKRMKYLVKLGNKEPESFKNEWEKRLCSWIELIQRDAGRLKCIKGQSIPPVFYRVDEAMFILRTCGDTIFRKYVKETYDLLTNECCRQFAYQVDHRLFRPNNYKRMN
;
A
#
# COMPACT_ATOMS: atom_id res chain seq x y z
N MET A 1 -2.91 12.30 -14.50
CA MET A 1 -3.50 12.62 -13.19
C MET A 1 -3.90 14.08 -13.18
N GLY A 2 -5.00 14.45 -12.53
CA GLY A 2 -5.43 15.85 -12.45
C GLY A 2 -4.62 16.62 -11.40
N LYS A 3 -4.25 17.87 -11.70
CA LYS A 3 -3.44 18.78 -10.86
C LYS A 3 -3.86 18.81 -9.39
N ALA A 4 -5.16 18.72 -9.11
CA ALA A 4 -5.71 18.70 -7.75
C ALA A 4 -5.44 17.40 -6.99
N ALA A 5 -5.40 16.24 -7.67
CA ALA A 5 -5.09 14.95 -7.04
C ALA A 5 -3.61 14.90 -6.62
N ASP A 6 -2.71 15.40 -7.47
CA ASP A 6 -1.29 15.48 -7.18
C ASP A 6 -0.99 16.45 -6.03
N GLN A 7 -1.67 17.59 -5.99
CA GLN A 7 -1.58 18.51 -4.84
C GLN A 7 -2.03 17.86 -3.53
N ARG A 8 -3.15 17.11 -3.53
CA ARG A 8 -3.62 16.39 -2.34
C ARG A 8 -2.62 15.33 -1.89
N ARG A 9 -2.05 14.58 -2.84
CA ARG A 9 -1.01 13.57 -2.59
C ARG A 9 0.21 14.22 -1.94
N HIS A 10 0.70 15.33 -2.50
CA HIS A 10 1.87 16.03 -1.99
C HIS A 10 1.64 16.65 -0.61
N LYS A 11 0.47 17.26 -0.37
CA LYS A 11 0.09 17.81 0.94
C LYS A 11 0.04 16.71 2.01
N ARG A 12 -0.51 15.54 1.68
CA ARG A 12 -0.57 14.40 2.58
C ARG A 12 0.83 13.86 2.92
N MET A 13 1.70 13.76 1.93
CA MET A 13 3.09 13.35 2.15
C MET A 13 3.81 14.31 3.10
N LYS A 14 3.71 15.63 2.87
CA LYS A 14 4.28 16.63 3.78
C LYS A 14 3.74 16.51 5.21
N TYR A 15 2.46 16.19 5.36
CA TYR A 15 1.84 15.97 6.66
C TYR A 15 2.42 14.74 7.38
N LEU A 16 2.55 13.61 6.70
CA LEU A 16 3.15 12.39 7.26
C LEU A 16 4.62 12.61 7.67
N VAL A 17 5.39 13.32 6.85
CA VAL A 17 6.78 13.70 7.19
C VAL A 17 6.82 14.56 8.46
N LYS A 18 5.91 15.53 8.58
CA LYS A 18 5.81 16.37 9.79
C LYS A 18 5.50 15.51 11.03
N LEU A 19 4.57 14.57 10.92
CA LEU A 19 4.21 13.69 12.03
C LEU A 19 5.37 12.76 12.41
N GLY A 20 6.04 12.14 11.44
CA GLY A 20 7.15 11.23 11.70
C GLY A 20 8.29 11.87 12.49
N ASN A 21 8.51 13.18 12.32
CA ASN A 21 9.55 13.93 13.02
C ASN A 21 9.13 14.45 14.39
N LYS A 22 7.84 14.73 14.62
CA LYS A 22 7.38 15.48 15.81
C LYS A 22 6.49 14.67 16.74
N GLU A 23 5.71 13.74 16.20
CA GLU A 23 4.64 13.03 16.90
C GLU A 23 4.55 11.58 16.41
N PRO A 24 5.42 10.67 16.91
CA PRO A 24 5.50 9.29 16.42
C PRO A 24 4.19 8.49 16.56
N GLU A 25 3.43 8.71 17.62
CA GLU A 25 2.13 8.03 17.82
C GLU A 25 1.07 8.54 16.85
N SER A 26 1.01 9.85 16.61
CA SER A 26 0.15 10.44 15.58
C SER A 26 0.52 9.90 14.19
N PHE A 27 1.82 9.74 13.90
CA PHE A 27 2.28 9.14 12.66
C PHE A 27 1.76 7.70 12.51
N LYS A 28 1.90 6.86 13.55
CA LYS A 28 1.43 5.48 13.53
C LYS A 28 -0.05 5.40 13.15
N ASN A 29 -0.90 6.16 13.83
CA ASN A 29 -2.34 6.17 13.57
C ASN A 29 -2.69 6.62 12.15
N GLU A 30 -2.04 7.66 11.65
CA GLU A 30 -2.25 8.14 10.27
C GLU A 30 -1.69 7.17 9.22
N TRP A 31 -0.60 6.48 9.54
CA TRP A 31 -0.02 5.44 8.69
C TRP A 31 -0.95 4.24 8.57
N GLU A 32 -1.52 3.76 9.69
CA GLU A 32 -2.50 2.67 9.69
C GLU A 32 -3.74 3.01 8.85
N LYS A 33 -4.32 4.21 9.02
CA LYS A 33 -5.42 4.68 8.16
C LYS A 33 -5.03 4.65 6.68
N ARG A 34 -3.79 5.00 6.38
CA ARG A 34 -3.30 5.01 5.00
C ARG A 34 -3.15 3.60 4.44
N LEU A 35 -2.63 2.66 5.23
CA LEU A 35 -2.55 1.24 4.88
C LEU A 35 -3.94 0.67 4.57
N CYS A 36 -4.93 0.89 5.44
CA CYS A 36 -6.31 0.46 5.21
C CYS A 36 -6.87 1.00 3.88
N SER A 37 -6.67 2.29 3.61
CA SER A 37 -7.09 2.90 2.35
C SER A 37 -6.42 2.26 1.13
N TRP A 38 -5.14 1.88 1.20
CA TRP A 38 -4.48 1.17 0.10
C TRP A 38 -4.99 -0.25 -0.06
N ILE A 39 -5.25 -0.97 1.04
CA ILE A 39 -5.84 -2.32 1.01
C ILE A 39 -7.21 -2.29 0.32
N GLU A 40 -8.09 -1.37 0.69
CA GLU A 40 -9.40 -1.19 0.04
C GLU A 40 -9.27 -0.92 -1.47
N LEU A 41 -8.28 -0.09 -1.85
CA LEU A 41 -8.00 0.18 -3.25
C LEU A 41 -7.50 -1.07 -3.98
N ILE A 42 -6.58 -1.84 -3.39
CA ILE A 42 -6.07 -3.10 -3.97
C ILE A 42 -7.22 -4.07 -4.18
N GLN A 43 -8.09 -4.25 -3.19
CA GLN A 43 -9.26 -5.13 -3.27
C GLN A 43 -10.23 -4.70 -4.37
N ARG A 44 -10.49 -3.39 -4.49
CA ARG A 44 -11.42 -2.85 -5.49
C ARG A 44 -10.87 -2.89 -6.91
N ASP A 45 -9.57 -2.68 -7.06
CA ASP A 45 -8.92 -2.43 -8.36
C ASP A 45 -8.22 -3.69 -8.92
N ALA A 46 -8.02 -4.73 -8.12
CA ALA A 46 -7.43 -6.00 -8.57
C ALA A 46 -8.21 -6.61 -9.74
N GLY A 47 -7.48 -7.01 -10.79
CA GLY A 47 -8.04 -7.59 -12.02
C GLY A 47 -8.71 -6.58 -12.95
N ARG A 48 -8.76 -5.29 -12.61
CA ARG A 48 -9.40 -4.25 -13.43
C ARG A 48 -8.36 -3.43 -14.19
N LEU A 49 -8.56 -3.32 -15.50
CA LEU A 49 -7.74 -2.45 -16.36
C LEU A 49 -8.28 -1.02 -16.44
N LYS A 50 -9.57 -0.83 -16.21
CA LYS A 50 -10.26 0.47 -16.28
C LYS A 50 -11.23 0.65 -15.12
N CYS A 51 -11.40 1.88 -14.67
CA CYS A 51 -12.40 2.25 -13.68
C CYS A 51 -13.78 2.43 -14.33
N ILE A 52 -14.81 2.63 -13.51
CA ILE A 52 -16.20 2.86 -13.96
C ILE A 52 -16.30 4.04 -14.95
N LYS A 53 -15.39 5.01 -14.85
CA LYS A 53 -15.31 6.18 -15.75
C LYS A 53 -14.46 5.93 -17.01
N GLY A 54 -14.07 4.68 -17.28
CA GLY A 54 -13.26 4.29 -18.44
C GLY A 54 -11.77 4.66 -18.36
N GLN A 55 -11.31 5.25 -17.25
CA GLN A 55 -9.90 5.63 -17.08
C GLN A 55 -9.05 4.42 -16.70
N SER A 56 -7.81 4.37 -17.21
CA SER A 56 -6.85 3.32 -16.87
C SER A 56 -6.57 3.29 -15.37
N ILE A 57 -6.58 2.09 -14.80
CA ILE A 57 -6.25 1.84 -13.40
C ILE A 57 -4.76 1.48 -13.32
N PRO A 58 -3.97 2.12 -12.43
CA PRO A 58 -2.59 1.72 -12.19
C PRO A 58 -2.52 0.27 -11.68
N PRO A 59 -1.48 -0.50 -12.03
CA PRO A 59 -1.27 -1.83 -11.47
C PRO A 59 -1.32 -1.82 -9.93
N VAL A 60 -1.92 -2.83 -9.30
CA VAL A 60 -2.09 -2.86 -7.84
C VAL A 60 -0.76 -2.75 -7.06
N PHE A 61 0.32 -3.29 -7.62
CA PHE A 61 1.68 -3.18 -7.05
C PHE A 61 2.22 -1.74 -7.01
N TYR A 62 1.68 -0.81 -7.83
CA TYR A 62 2.01 0.61 -7.74
C TYR A 62 1.72 1.18 -6.34
N ARG A 63 0.78 0.59 -5.59
CA ARG A 63 0.50 1.01 -4.21
C ARG A 63 1.62 0.64 -3.24
N VAL A 64 2.31 -0.47 -3.48
CA VAL A 64 3.50 -0.87 -2.71
C VAL A 64 4.61 0.14 -2.95
N ASP A 65 4.90 0.45 -4.23
CA ASP A 65 5.93 1.43 -4.60
C ASP A 65 5.64 2.81 -4.01
N GLU A 66 4.37 3.24 -4.06
CA GLU A 66 3.93 4.50 -3.46
C GLU A 66 4.16 4.52 -1.94
N ALA A 67 3.86 3.43 -1.25
CA ALA A 67 4.09 3.32 0.20
C ALA A 67 5.59 3.36 0.53
N MET A 68 6.42 2.63 -0.21
CA MET A 68 7.88 2.63 -0.03
C MET A 68 8.47 4.02 -0.25
N PHE A 69 8.02 4.72 -1.29
CA PHE A 69 8.45 6.08 -1.58
C PHE A 69 8.11 7.05 -0.44
N ILE A 70 6.88 6.99 0.09
CA ILE A 70 6.46 7.87 1.20
C ILE A 70 7.27 7.58 2.46
N LEU A 71 7.48 6.31 2.82
CA LEU A 71 8.27 5.95 3.99
C LEU A 71 9.71 6.46 3.88
N ARG A 72 10.35 6.32 2.70
CA ARG A 72 11.71 6.87 2.48
C ARG A 72 11.73 8.39 2.68
N THR A 73 10.68 9.08 2.24
CA THR A 73 10.56 10.54 2.38
C THR A 73 10.36 10.97 3.83
N CYS A 74 9.82 10.10 4.70
CA CYS A 74 9.63 10.37 6.12
C CYS A 74 10.92 10.22 6.96
N GLY A 75 12.04 9.82 6.34
CA GLY A 75 13.35 9.71 6.98
C GLY A 75 13.68 8.27 7.43
N ASP A 76 14.98 8.01 7.60
CA ASP A 76 15.53 6.67 7.79
C ASP A 76 14.96 5.93 9.01
N THR A 77 14.74 6.63 10.12
CA THR A 77 14.20 6.03 11.35
C THR A 77 12.80 5.47 11.13
N ILE A 78 11.92 6.27 10.51
CA ILE A 78 10.55 5.86 10.17
C ILE A 78 10.59 4.77 9.10
N PHE A 79 11.41 4.93 8.07
CA PHE A 79 11.55 3.94 7.02
C PHE A 79 11.93 2.57 7.60
N ARG A 80 13.02 2.48 8.38
CA ARG A 80 13.46 1.20 8.98
C ARG A 80 12.41 0.59 9.89
N LYS A 81 11.67 1.41 10.63
CA LYS A 81 10.64 0.94 11.56
C LYS A 81 9.45 0.30 10.83
N TYR A 82 8.99 0.88 9.73
CA TYR A 82 7.72 0.49 9.09
C TYR A 82 7.88 -0.24 7.75
N VAL A 83 9.05 -0.20 7.11
CA VAL A 83 9.25 -0.71 5.73
C VAL A 83 8.86 -2.17 5.59
N LYS A 84 9.36 -3.04 6.48
CA LYS A 84 9.17 -4.49 6.36
C LYS A 84 7.69 -4.85 6.49
N GLU A 85 7.05 -4.41 7.58
CA GLU A 85 5.64 -4.69 7.84
C GLU A 85 4.73 -4.12 6.74
N THR A 86 4.99 -2.87 6.31
CA THR A 86 4.25 -2.23 5.22
C THR A 86 4.39 -3.02 3.91
N TYR A 87 5.63 -3.40 3.57
CA TYR A 87 5.93 -4.12 2.35
C TYR A 87 5.27 -5.50 2.36
N ASP A 88 5.45 -6.27 3.42
CA ASP A 88 4.90 -7.61 3.56
C ASP A 88 3.37 -7.58 3.51
N LEU A 89 2.74 -6.65 4.25
CA LEU A 89 1.28 -6.51 4.29
C LEU A 89 0.70 -6.18 2.90
N LEU A 90 1.20 -5.12 2.25
CA LEU A 90 0.64 -4.69 0.97
C LEU A 90 0.97 -5.67 -0.17
N THR A 91 2.17 -6.27 -0.16
CA THR A 91 2.55 -7.28 -1.15
C THR A 91 1.70 -8.53 -1.00
N ASN A 92 1.49 -9.00 0.23
CA ASN A 92 0.62 -10.15 0.49
C ASN A 92 -0.80 -9.87 0.02
N GLU A 93 -1.34 -8.67 0.29
CA GLU A 93 -2.68 -8.31 -0.18
C GLU A 93 -2.75 -8.24 -1.71
N CYS A 94 -1.75 -7.62 -2.37
CA CYS A 94 -1.67 -7.61 -3.83
C CYS A 94 -1.65 -9.04 -4.41
N CYS A 95 -0.79 -9.90 -3.89
CA CYS A 95 -0.67 -11.30 -4.33
C CYS A 95 -1.96 -12.08 -4.09
N ARG A 96 -2.58 -11.92 -2.92
CA ARG A 96 -3.85 -12.55 -2.57
C ARG A 96 -4.94 -12.16 -3.55
N GLN A 97 -5.13 -10.85 -3.77
CA GLN A 97 -6.17 -10.35 -4.68
C GLN A 97 -5.88 -10.74 -6.12
N PHE A 98 -4.63 -10.69 -6.57
CA PHE A 98 -4.27 -11.09 -7.92
C PHE A 98 -4.51 -12.58 -8.17
N ALA A 99 -4.16 -13.45 -7.22
CA ALA A 99 -4.41 -14.87 -7.34
C ALA A 99 -5.90 -15.18 -7.46
N TYR A 100 -6.78 -14.51 -6.70
CA TYR A 100 -8.23 -14.67 -6.87
C TYR A 100 -8.73 -14.34 -8.30
N GLN A 101 -8.03 -13.47 -9.03
CA GLN A 101 -8.42 -13.08 -10.39
C GLN A 101 -7.85 -13.99 -11.48
N VAL A 102 -6.72 -14.65 -11.23
CA VAL A 102 -6.03 -15.50 -12.22
C VAL A 102 -6.26 -16.98 -11.95
N ASP A 103 -5.88 -17.44 -10.76
CA ASP A 103 -6.16 -18.77 -10.23
C ASP A 103 -5.94 -18.75 -8.70
N HIS A 104 -7.03 -18.95 -7.95
CA HIS A 104 -7.03 -18.95 -6.48
C HIS A 104 -6.03 -19.94 -5.87
N ARG A 105 -5.59 -20.97 -6.61
CA ARG A 105 -4.61 -21.96 -6.15
C ARG A 105 -3.18 -21.41 -6.08
N LEU A 106 -2.89 -20.30 -6.77
CA LEU A 106 -1.57 -19.67 -6.80
C LEU A 106 -1.20 -19.01 -5.46
N PHE A 107 -2.18 -18.67 -4.62
CA PHE A 107 -1.94 -18.10 -3.30
C PHE A 107 -2.33 -19.10 -2.21
N ARG A 108 -1.37 -19.95 -1.82
CA ARG A 108 -1.48 -20.80 -0.62
C ARG A 108 -0.50 -20.29 0.43
N PRO A 109 -0.99 -19.68 1.52
CA PRO A 109 -0.14 -19.29 2.66
C PRO A 109 0.58 -20.48 3.34
N ASN A 110 0.20 -21.72 3.01
CA ASN A 110 0.75 -22.95 3.57
C ASN A 110 1.46 -23.81 2.51
N ASN A 111 2.74 -23.54 2.28
CA ASN A 111 3.72 -24.57 1.93
C ASN A 111 4.81 -24.70 3.01
N TYR A 112 4.54 -24.23 4.23
CA TYR A 112 5.26 -24.73 5.41
C TYR A 112 4.79 -26.16 5.63
N LYS A 113 5.70 -27.12 5.42
CA LYS A 113 5.49 -28.56 5.62
C LYS A 113 4.65 -28.80 6.88
N ARG A 114 3.48 -29.43 6.73
CA ARG A 114 2.97 -30.30 7.79
C ARG A 114 3.96 -31.45 7.90
N MET A 115 5.00 -31.27 8.70
CA MET A 115 5.71 -32.39 9.30
C MET A 115 4.82 -32.85 10.44
N ASN A 116 4.07 -33.93 10.19
CA ASN A 116 3.67 -34.96 11.13
C ASN A 116 3.14 -36.13 10.31
#